data_AF-A0A1E3HSL1-F1
#
_entry.id   AF-A0A1E3HSL1-F1
#
_cell.length_a   1.000
_cell.length_b   1.000
_cell.length_c   1.000
_cell.angle_alpha   90.00
_cell.angle_beta   90.00
_cell.angle_gamma   90.00
#
_symmetry.space_group_name_H-M   'P 1'
#
loop_
_entity.id
_entity.type
_entity.pdbx_description
1 polymer ?
#
loop_
_entity_poly.entity_id
_entity_poly.type
_entity_poly.pdbx_seq_one_letter_code
_entity_poly.pdbx_strand_id
1 'polypeptide(L)'
;MGDDETEIKVHPDWKDEFTNPNGDTELIATTVTLISSDEVHFHVPRYLLMASSPVLKNMLSLPAGNEPQNVELSDRFLENSSPIAFYLSLLAGENGKTTLENKHQGNIVKTSHAAILLAAKWESVLVLSGIEAALASFNIPSTLKGHKEVRALDMFLLASKGDMTSIAAAVIQTYNPQVGDGQPQPSYWGHHLSRAHDGQILRLDTLNSDIWAELETDYSH
;
A
#
# COMPACT_ATOMS: atom_id res chain seq x y z
N MET A 1 20.25 -27.05 25.20
CA MET A 1 19.81 -25.83 24.50
C MET A 1 19.52 -26.28 23.09
N GLY A 2 18.25 -26.52 22.79
CA GLY A 2 17.85 -26.79 21.41
C GLY A 2 17.81 -25.43 20.72
N ASP A 3 18.55 -25.30 19.64
CA ASP A 3 18.32 -24.22 18.68
C ASP A 3 16.89 -24.43 18.19
N ASP A 4 15.99 -23.57 18.65
CA ASP A 4 14.65 -23.45 18.11
C ASP A 4 14.87 -22.82 16.72
N GLU A 5 15.02 -23.66 15.69
CA GLU A 5 15.03 -23.21 14.30
C GLU A 5 13.67 -22.59 14.04
N THR A 6 13.56 -21.28 14.30
CA THR A 6 12.41 -20.47 13.96
C THR A 6 12.15 -20.62 12.48
N GLU A 7 11.04 -21.28 12.14
CA GLU A 7 10.63 -21.55 10.77
C GLU A 7 10.54 -20.22 9.99
N ILE A 8 11.32 -20.11 8.91
CA ILE A 8 11.34 -18.90 8.09
C ILE A 8 9.98 -18.75 7.42
N LYS A 9 9.27 -17.67 7.74
CA LYS A 9 7.96 -17.37 7.17
C LYS A 9 8.11 -16.78 5.77
N VAL A 10 7.97 -17.61 4.75
CA VAL A 10 7.95 -17.17 3.34
C VAL A 10 6.52 -16.84 2.90
N HIS A 11 6.34 -15.71 2.21
CA HIS A 11 5.04 -15.32 1.68
C HIS A 11 4.54 -16.33 0.61
N PRO A 12 3.28 -16.80 0.67
CA PRO A 12 2.81 -17.88 -0.20
C PRO A 12 2.87 -17.56 -1.71
N ASP A 13 2.63 -16.30 -2.07
CA ASP A 13 2.64 -15.85 -3.47
C ASP A 13 4.03 -15.45 -4.00
N TRP A 14 5.06 -15.35 -3.14
CA TRP A 14 6.37 -14.77 -3.48
C TRP A 14 7.51 -15.69 -3.06
N LYS A 15 7.65 -16.81 -3.76
CA LYS A 15 8.64 -17.85 -3.44
C LYS A 15 9.80 -17.98 -4.43
N ASP A 16 9.68 -17.45 -5.65
CA ASP A 16 10.67 -17.48 -6.76
C ASP A 16 11.78 -18.54 -6.63
N GLU A 17 11.33 -19.80 -6.52
CA GLU A 17 12.10 -20.99 -6.19
C GLU A 17 11.86 -22.08 -7.24
N PHE A 18 12.82 -22.99 -7.39
CA PHE A 18 12.67 -24.19 -8.20
C PHE A 18 12.98 -25.43 -7.36
N THR A 19 12.24 -26.51 -7.58
CA THR A 19 12.51 -27.81 -6.97
C THR A 19 13.41 -28.62 -7.90
N ASN A 20 14.58 -29.00 -7.41
CA ASN A 20 15.52 -29.83 -8.16
C ASN A 20 14.99 -31.29 -8.27
N PRO A 21 15.56 -32.14 -9.14
CA PRO A 21 15.14 -33.54 -9.29
C PRO A 21 15.29 -34.39 -8.02
N ASN A 22 16.06 -33.94 -7.04
CA ASN A 22 16.30 -34.62 -5.77
C ASN A 22 15.25 -34.25 -4.70
N GLY A 23 14.38 -33.28 -4.99
CA GLY A 23 13.34 -32.80 -4.08
C GLY A 23 13.74 -31.60 -3.22
N ASP A 24 14.95 -31.06 -3.39
CA ASP A 24 15.37 -29.85 -2.66
C ASP A 24 14.90 -28.60 -3.41
N THR A 25 14.45 -27.60 -2.65
CA THR A 25 13.99 -26.32 -3.18
C THR A 25 15.11 -25.29 -3.06
N GLU A 26 15.46 -24.67 -4.18
CA GLU A 26 16.49 -23.63 -4.26
C GLU A 26 15.93 -22.34 -4.86
N LEU A 27 16.45 -21.19 -4.43
CA LEU A 27 16.10 -19.91 -5.03
C LEU A 27 16.70 -19.78 -6.43
N ILE A 28 15.97 -19.11 -7.32
CA ILE A 28 16.50 -18.78 -8.65
C ILE A 28 17.69 -17.81 -8.47
N ALA A 29 18.75 -17.97 -9.26
CA ALA A 29 19.99 -17.18 -9.11
C ALA A 29 19.79 -15.65 -9.24
N THR A 30 18.67 -15.21 -9.80
CA THR A 30 18.29 -13.79 -9.96
C THR A 30 17.30 -13.31 -8.90
N THR A 31 17.07 -14.07 -7.85
CA THR A 31 16.12 -13.76 -6.78
C THR A 31 16.75 -12.84 -5.74
N VAL A 32 15.96 -11.86 -5.29
CA VAL A 32 16.25 -11.01 -4.13
C VAL A 32 15.28 -11.38 -3.02
N THR A 33 15.76 -11.47 -1.79
CA THR A 33 14.90 -11.69 -0.63
C THR A 33 14.63 -10.35 0.05
N LEU A 34 13.40 -9.85 -0.04
CA LEU A 34 12.95 -8.74 0.81
C LEU A 34 12.45 -9.34 2.13
N ILE A 35 12.97 -8.86 3.25
CA ILE A 35 12.55 -9.30 4.59
C ILE A 35 11.78 -8.15 5.21
N SER A 36 10.47 -8.34 5.40
CA SER A 36 9.62 -7.31 6.00
C SER A 36 9.93 -7.13 7.49
N SER A 37 9.49 -6.00 8.05
CA SER A 37 9.65 -5.67 9.47
C SER A 37 8.89 -6.58 10.44
N ASP A 38 7.97 -7.40 9.92
CA ASP A 38 7.28 -8.50 10.62
C ASP A 38 7.81 -9.89 10.20
N GLU A 39 9.06 -9.93 9.73
CA GLU A 39 9.88 -11.12 9.44
C GLU A 39 9.33 -12.04 8.33
N VAL A 40 8.48 -11.50 7.44
CA VAL A 40 8.00 -12.22 6.26
C VAL A 40 8.98 -12.06 5.12
N HIS A 41 9.38 -13.19 4.55
CA HIS A 41 10.32 -13.25 3.44
C HIS A 41 9.58 -13.25 2.11
N PHE A 42 10.00 -12.38 1.20
CA PHE A 42 9.52 -12.29 -0.17
C PHE A 42 10.68 -12.58 -1.10
N HIS A 43 10.59 -13.69 -1.82
CA HIS A 43 11.56 -14.05 -2.86
C HIS A 43 11.04 -13.49 -4.19
N VAL A 44 11.72 -12.46 -4.68
CA VAL A 44 11.26 -11.64 -5.82
C VAL A 44 12.31 -11.63 -6.92
N PRO A 45 11.93 -11.77 -8.20
CA PRO A 45 12.86 -11.59 -9.30
C PRO A 45 13.49 -10.19 -9.27
N ARG A 46 14.84 -10.12 -9.24
CA ARG A 46 15.60 -8.86 -9.18
C ARG A 46 15.18 -7.87 -10.26
N TYR A 47 14.95 -8.36 -11.48
CA TYR A 47 14.60 -7.49 -12.61
C TYR A 47 13.26 -6.76 -12.38
N LEU A 48 12.30 -7.38 -11.68
CA LEU A 48 10.99 -6.79 -11.41
C LEU A 48 11.11 -5.56 -10.50
N LEU A 49 11.95 -5.67 -9.48
CA LEU A 49 12.26 -4.57 -8.56
C LEU A 49 13.06 -3.46 -9.26
N MET A 50 14.10 -3.83 -10.02
CA MET A 50 14.97 -2.87 -10.70
C MET A 50 14.26 -2.12 -11.85
N ALA A 51 13.34 -2.76 -12.55
CA ALA A 51 12.63 -2.14 -13.67
C ALA A 51 11.56 -1.13 -13.21
N SER A 52 11.01 -1.33 -12.01
CA SER A 52 9.86 -0.57 -11.51
C SER A 52 10.21 0.60 -10.61
N SER A 53 11.47 0.69 -10.16
CA SER A 53 11.92 1.69 -9.20
C SER A 53 13.39 2.06 -9.43
N PRO A 54 13.72 3.34 -9.65
CA PRO A 54 15.12 3.78 -9.73
C PRO A 54 15.84 3.62 -8.37
N VAL A 55 15.14 3.79 -7.25
CA VAL A 55 15.68 3.59 -5.91
C VAL A 55 16.08 2.14 -5.69
N LEU A 56 15.18 1.20 -5.98
CA LEU A 56 15.46 -0.24 -5.87
C LEU A 56 16.52 -0.65 -6.90
N LYS A 57 16.50 -0.09 -8.12
CA LYS A 57 17.56 -0.30 -9.11
C LYS A 57 18.92 0.07 -8.55
N ASN A 58 19.07 1.26 -7.96
CA ASN A 58 20.34 1.71 -7.41
C ASN A 58 20.77 0.84 -6.22
N MET A 59 19.85 0.54 -5.31
CA MET A 59 20.09 -0.33 -4.15
C MET A 59 20.55 -1.73 -4.57
N LEU A 60 19.93 -2.29 -5.61
CA LEU A 60 20.21 -3.62 -6.11
C LEU A 60 21.33 -3.64 -7.16
N SER A 61 21.82 -2.52 -7.67
CA SER A 61 22.89 -2.50 -8.70
C SER A 61 24.29 -2.70 -8.11
N LEU A 62 24.44 -2.63 -6.80
CA LEU A 62 25.69 -2.96 -6.13
C LEU A 62 26.03 -4.44 -6.40
N PRO A 63 27.31 -4.78 -6.62
CA PRO A 63 27.70 -6.17 -6.83
C PRO A 63 27.37 -6.96 -5.56
N ALA A 64 26.26 -7.68 -5.57
CA ALA A 64 26.09 -8.83 -4.69
C ALA A 64 27.20 -9.81 -5.10
N GLY A 65 27.96 -10.34 -4.13
CA GLY A 65 28.87 -11.44 -4.41
C GLY A 65 28.10 -12.68 -4.87
N ASN A 66 28.69 -13.86 -4.76
CA ASN A 66 27.98 -15.12 -5.04
C ASN A 66 26.89 -15.46 -3.98
N GLU A 67 26.53 -14.52 -3.10
CA GLU A 67 25.55 -14.71 -2.04
C GLU A 67 24.18 -14.14 -2.45
N PRO A 68 23.07 -14.80 -2.06
CA PRO A 68 21.73 -14.27 -2.22
C PRO A 68 21.63 -12.87 -1.60
N GLN A 69 21.08 -11.91 -2.36
CA GLN A 69 20.94 -10.54 -1.86
C GLN A 69 19.70 -10.44 -0.97
N ASN A 70 19.91 -10.23 0.32
CA ASN A 70 18.87 -9.99 1.30
C ASN A 70 18.74 -8.48 1.57
N VAL A 71 17.50 -7.99 1.62
CA VAL A 71 17.17 -6.60 1.94
C VAL A 71 16.23 -6.61 3.13
N GLU A 72 16.76 -6.28 4.30
CA GLU A 72 15.98 -6.13 5.51
C GLU A 72 15.29 -4.77 5.57
N LEU A 73 14.00 -4.79 5.87
CA LEU A 73 13.17 -3.60 5.96
C LEU A 73 12.73 -3.38 7.41
N SER A 74 12.73 -2.13 7.86
CA SER A 74 12.71 -1.79 9.30
C SER A 74 11.54 -0.91 9.72
N ASP A 75 10.88 -0.24 8.78
CA ASP A 75 9.72 0.58 9.08
C ASP A 75 8.50 -0.31 9.35
N ARG A 76 8.12 -0.44 10.62
CA ARG A 76 7.00 -1.29 11.05
C ARG A 76 5.64 -0.89 10.48
N PHE A 77 5.47 0.35 10.04
CA PHE A 77 4.22 0.80 9.44
C PHE A 77 4.21 0.59 7.93
N LEU A 78 5.28 0.99 7.25
CA LEU A 78 5.38 1.01 5.78
C LEU A 78 5.90 -0.28 5.18
N GLU A 79 6.77 -0.98 5.91
CA GLU A 79 7.55 -2.11 5.43
C GLU A 79 7.21 -3.40 6.20
N ASN A 80 5.96 -3.54 6.66
CA ASN A 80 5.44 -4.85 7.06
C ASN A 80 4.91 -5.61 5.83
N SER A 81 4.58 -6.88 6.01
CA SER A 81 4.22 -7.80 4.93
C SER A 81 3.01 -7.35 4.09
N SER A 82 2.03 -6.65 4.69
CA SER A 82 0.79 -6.27 4.00
C SER A 82 0.98 -5.26 2.85
N PRO A 83 1.54 -4.06 3.04
CA PRO A 83 1.80 -3.11 1.96
C PRO A 83 2.86 -3.61 0.98
N ILE A 84 3.83 -4.43 1.41
CA ILE A 84 4.82 -5.05 0.50
C ILE A 84 4.13 -6.03 -0.45
N ALA A 85 3.29 -6.93 0.08
CA ALA A 85 2.54 -7.89 -0.73
C ALA A 85 1.65 -7.19 -1.77
N PHE A 86 0.96 -6.11 -1.36
CA PHE A 86 0.13 -5.31 -2.26
C PHE A 86 0.96 -4.52 -3.30
N TYR A 87 2.11 -3.97 -2.90
CA TYR A 87 3.02 -3.31 -3.83
C TYR A 87 3.50 -4.28 -4.92
N LEU A 88 3.93 -5.48 -4.52
CA LEU A 88 4.45 -6.49 -5.43
C LEU A 88 3.36 -7.06 -6.34
N SER A 89 2.12 -7.22 -5.85
CA SER A 89 1.01 -7.68 -6.69
C SER A 89 0.70 -6.71 -7.83
N LEU A 90 0.76 -5.40 -7.56
CA LEU A 90 0.61 -4.37 -8.58
C LEU A 90 1.75 -4.41 -9.61
N LEU A 91 2.98 -4.69 -9.17
CA LEU A 91 4.11 -4.92 -10.09
C LEU A 91 3.93 -6.16 -10.97
N ALA A 92 3.33 -7.22 -10.43
CA ALA A 92 2.97 -8.42 -11.20
C ALA A 92 1.80 -8.19 -12.16
N GLY A 93 1.18 -7.00 -12.15
CA GLY A 93 0.02 -6.68 -12.99
C GLY A 93 -1.30 -7.22 -12.46
N GLU A 94 -1.38 -7.60 -11.17
CA GLU A 94 -2.65 -7.96 -10.55
C GLU A 94 -3.61 -6.76 -10.50
N ASN A 95 -4.92 -7.03 -10.50
CA ASN A 95 -5.93 -5.99 -10.32
C ASN A 95 -5.95 -5.49 -8.87
N GLY A 96 -5.56 -4.24 -8.66
CA GLY A 96 -5.42 -3.68 -7.31
C GLY A 96 -6.68 -3.71 -6.45
N LYS A 97 -7.87 -3.47 -7.03
CA LYS A 97 -9.14 -3.54 -6.30
C LYS A 97 -9.39 -4.98 -5.82
N THR A 98 -9.32 -5.95 -6.73
CA THR A 98 -9.54 -7.36 -6.40
C THR A 98 -8.52 -7.87 -5.39
N THR A 99 -7.25 -7.46 -5.49
CA THR A 99 -6.23 -7.83 -4.50
C THR A 99 -6.54 -7.24 -3.12
N LEU A 100 -6.95 -5.97 -3.03
CA LEU A 100 -7.36 -5.35 -1.77
C LEU A 100 -8.57 -6.05 -1.14
N GLU A 101 -9.58 -6.37 -1.94
CA GLU A 101 -10.80 -7.05 -1.49
C GLU A 101 -10.53 -8.47 -0.99
N ASN A 102 -9.68 -9.23 -1.70
CA ASN A 102 -9.49 -10.66 -1.42
C ASN A 102 -8.36 -10.93 -0.41
N LYS A 103 -7.26 -10.18 -0.48
CA LYS A 103 -6.05 -10.44 0.32
C LYS A 103 -5.90 -9.49 1.51
N HIS A 104 -6.56 -8.33 1.49
CA HIS A 104 -6.43 -7.28 2.52
C HIS A 104 -7.77 -6.80 3.08
N GLN A 105 -8.80 -7.65 3.05
CA GLN A 105 -10.12 -7.35 3.61
C GLN A 105 -10.02 -6.84 5.06
N GLY A 106 -10.78 -5.79 5.39
CA GLY A 106 -10.73 -5.16 6.71
C GLY A 106 -9.49 -4.30 6.98
N ASN A 107 -8.51 -4.26 6.08
CA ASN A 107 -7.30 -3.42 6.18
C ASN A 107 -7.06 -2.58 4.92
N ILE A 108 -8.05 -2.45 4.03
CA ILE A 108 -7.92 -1.79 2.72
C ILE A 108 -7.29 -0.40 2.84
N VAL A 109 -7.83 0.45 3.72
CA VAL A 109 -7.34 1.84 3.90
C VAL A 109 -5.90 1.85 4.42
N LYS A 110 -5.61 1.06 5.46
CA LYS A 110 -4.27 1.00 6.08
C LYS A 110 -3.22 0.47 5.11
N THR A 111 -3.53 -0.61 4.39
CA THR A 111 -2.65 -1.20 3.37
C THR A 111 -2.42 -0.23 2.23
N SER A 112 -3.46 0.44 1.72
CA SER A 112 -3.34 1.44 0.65
C SER A 112 -2.48 2.62 1.09
N HIS A 113 -2.68 3.13 2.31
CA HIS A 113 -1.91 4.25 2.84
C HIS A 113 -0.42 3.90 2.94
N ALA A 114 -0.10 2.75 3.55
CA ALA A 114 1.28 2.30 3.67
C ALA A 114 1.91 1.99 2.30
N ALA A 115 1.16 1.43 1.35
CA ALA A 115 1.63 1.16 -0.01
C ALA A 115 1.88 2.45 -0.82
N ILE A 116 1.07 3.50 -0.67
CA ILE A 116 1.32 4.82 -1.28
C ILE A 116 2.64 5.38 -0.77
N LEU A 117 2.85 5.35 0.54
CA LEU A 117 4.08 5.83 1.17
C LEU A 117 5.29 4.98 0.76
N LEU A 118 5.15 3.67 0.65
CA LEU A 118 6.19 2.77 0.18
C LEU A 118 6.53 3.02 -1.30
N ALA A 119 5.53 3.20 -2.15
CA ALA A 119 5.71 3.51 -3.56
C ALA A 119 6.35 4.89 -3.77
N ALA A 120 6.01 5.87 -2.94
CA ALA A 120 6.70 7.16 -2.92
C ALA A 120 8.17 7.02 -2.46
N LYS A 121 8.43 6.26 -1.39
CA LYS A 121 9.79 5.98 -0.88
C LYS A 121 10.67 5.29 -1.93
N TRP A 122 10.08 4.40 -2.71
CA TRP A 122 10.77 3.68 -3.78
C TRP A 122 10.62 4.35 -5.15
N GLU A 123 10.01 5.53 -5.25
CA GLU A 123 9.81 6.25 -6.52
C GLU A 123 9.18 5.39 -7.62
N SER A 124 8.23 4.53 -7.26
CA SER A 124 7.57 3.62 -8.21
C SER A 124 6.29 4.21 -8.79
N VAL A 125 6.45 4.91 -9.91
CA VAL A 125 5.33 5.51 -10.66
C VAL A 125 4.32 4.46 -11.12
N LEU A 126 4.79 3.26 -11.51
CA LEU A 126 3.93 2.16 -11.95
C LEU A 126 2.99 1.72 -10.82
N VAL A 127 3.53 1.53 -9.61
CA VAL A 127 2.71 1.12 -8.46
C VAL A 127 1.77 2.22 -8.04
N LEU A 128 2.21 3.49 -7.99
CA LEU A 128 1.31 4.61 -7.71
C LEU A 128 0.14 4.66 -8.69
N SER A 129 0.38 4.45 -9.99
CA SER A 129 -0.66 4.39 -11.02
C SER A 129 -1.63 3.21 -10.79
N GLY A 130 -1.11 2.06 -10.38
CA GLY A 130 -1.92 0.89 -10.02
C GLY A 130 -2.80 1.14 -8.79
N ILE A 131 -2.26 1.83 -7.77
CA ILE A 131 -3.03 2.26 -6.61
C ILE A 131 -4.11 3.26 -7.01
N GLU A 132 -3.79 4.27 -7.84
CA GLU A 132 -4.75 5.25 -8.34
C GLU A 132 -5.94 4.57 -9.02
N ALA A 133 -5.67 3.60 -9.91
CA ALA A 133 -6.70 2.83 -10.60
C ALA A 133 -7.57 2.00 -9.63
N ALA A 134 -6.96 1.45 -8.57
CA ALA A 134 -7.70 0.75 -7.53
C ALA A 134 -8.62 1.70 -6.74
N LEU A 135 -8.11 2.86 -6.32
CA LEU A 135 -8.88 3.87 -5.59
C LEU A 135 -10.02 4.44 -6.45
N ALA A 136 -9.78 4.68 -7.74
CA ALA A 136 -10.81 5.09 -8.69
C ALA A 136 -11.97 4.08 -8.74
N SER A 137 -11.63 2.78 -8.73
CA SER A 137 -12.61 1.69 -8.76
C SER A 137 -13.40 1.59 -7.44
N PHE A 138 -12.81 1.99 -6.32
CA PHE A 138 -13.52 2.10 -5.05
C PHE A 138 -14.43 3.31 -4.99
N ASN A 139 -14.10 4.46 -5.63
CA ASN A 139 -14.91 5.68 -5.59
C ASN A 139 -16.28 5.60 -6.31
N ILE A 140 -16.69 4.41 -6.77
CA ILE A 140 -18.03 4.17 -7.30
C ILE A 140 -19.00 3.97 -6.12
N PRO A 141 -20.10 4.75 -5.98
CA PRO A 141 -20.98 4.68 -4.81
C PRO A 141 -21.53 3.29 -4.49
N SER A 142 -21.84 2.48 -5.50
CA SER A 142 -22.28 1.09 -5.31
C SER A 142 -21.19 0.18 -4.76
N THR A 143 -19.92 0.43 -5.12
CA THR A 143 -18.76 -0.28 -4.57
C THR A 143 -18.53 0.16 -3.13
N LEU A 144 -18.49 1.46 -2.83
CA LEU A 144 -18.30 1.98 -1.46
C LEU A 144 -19.31 1.39 -0.46
N LYS A 145 -20.59 1.28 -0.86
CA LYS A 145 -21.63 0.67 -0.01
C LYS A 145 -21.35 -0.78 0.38
N GLY A 146 -20.56 -1.50 -0.41
CA GLY A 146 -20.14 -2.87 -0.12
C GLY A 146 -19.03 -2.99 0.91
N HIS A 147 -18.29 -1.91 1.20
CA HIS A 147 -17.11 -1.91 2.06
C HIS A 147 -17.30 -0.98 3.26
N LYS A 148 -17.77 -1.55 4.38
CA LYS A 148 -18.04 -0.77 5.60
C LYS A 148 -16.79 -0.15 6.23
N GLU A 149 -15.62 -0.69 5.90
CA GLU A 149 -14.30 -0.26 6.35
C GLU A 149 -13.69 0.86 5.48
N VAL A 150 -14.31 1.19 4.34
CA VAL A 150 -13.82 2.21 3.40
C VAL A 150 -14.84 3.34 3.29
N ARG A 151 -14.39 4.58 3.49
CA ARG A 151 -15.25 5.77 3.39
C ARG A 151 -14.75 6.71 2.32
N ALA A 152 -15.63 7.57 1.81
CA ALA A 152 -15.27 8.62 0.86
C ALA A 152 -14.12 9.50 1.39
N LEU A 153 -14.15 9.87 2.67
CA LEU A 153 -13.08 10.64 3.29
C LEU A 153 -11.73 9.89 3.28
N ASP A 154 -11.72 8.58 3.49
CA ASP A 154 -10.48 7.79 3.43
C ASP A 154 -9.92 7.78 2.00
N MET A 155 -10.79 7.65 1.00
CA MET A 155 -10.40 7.72 -0.42
C MET A 155 -9.82 9.10 -0.77
N PHE A 156 -10.44 10.19 -0.29
CA PHE A 156 -9.93 11.54 -0.48
C PHE A 156 -8.53 11.72 0.11
N LEU A 157 -8.33 11.28 1.37
CA LEU A 157 -7.04 11.39 2.05
C LEU A 157 -5.96 10.53 1.38
N LEU A 158 -6.29 9.31 0.96
CA LEU A 158 -5.37 8.46 0.19
C LEU A 158 -4.98 9.11 -1.14
N ALA A 159 -5.95 9.60 -1.90
CA ALA A 159 -5.71 10.27 -3.17
C ALA A 159 -4.85 11.52 -2.99
N SER A 160 -5.14 12.35 -1.98
CA SER A 160 -4.32 13.51 -1.62
C SER A 160 -2.89 13.10 -1.25
N LYS A 161 -2.73 12.02 -0.47
CA LYS A 161 -1.41 11.55 -0.04
C LYS A 161 -0.54 11.01 -1.19
N GLY A 162 -1.18 10.49 -2.24
CA GLY A 162 -0.52 9.98 -3.45
C GLY A 162 -0.44 10.99 -4.59
N ASP A 163 -0.74 12.27 -4.37
CA ASP A 163 -0.83 13.32 -5.40
C ASP A 163 -1.80 12.99 -6.57
N MET A 164 -2.84 12.19 -6.29
CA MET A 164 -3.84 11.72 -7.26
C MET A 164 -5.02 12.70 -7.34
N THR A 165 -4.76 13.91 -7.88
CA THR A 165 -5.74 15.02 -7.87
C THR A 165 -7.06 14.68 -8.56
N SER A 166 -7.01 13.89 -9.64
CA SER A 166 -8.16 13.36 -10.38
C SER A 166 -9.14 12.63 -9.45
N ILE A 167 -8.62 11.74 -8.61
CA ILE A 167 -9.39 10.91 -7.69
C ILE A 167 -9.89 11.74 -6.52
N ALA A 168 -9.04 12.62 -5.95
CA ALA A 168 -9.46 13.52 -4.89
C ALA A 168 -10.64 14.41 -5.32
N ALA A 169 -10.58 14.96 -6.53
CA ALA A 169 -11.67 15.76 -7.10
C ALA A 169 -12.92 14.91 -7.36
N ALA A 170 -12.77 13.70 -7.91
CA ALA A 170 -13.88 12.80 -8.15
C ALA A 170 -14.61 12.42 -6.86
N VAL A 171 -13.86 12.16 -5.77
CA VAL A 171 -14.45 11.85 -4.45
C VAL A 171 -15.31 13.00 -3.94
N ILE A 172 -14.86 14.25 -4.10
CA ILE A 172 -15.64 15.45 -3.72
C ILE A 172 -16.92 15.52 -4.57
N GLN A 173 -16.80 15.35 -5.89
CA GLN A 173 -17.96 15.43 -6.81
C GLN A 173 -19.01 14.35 -6.54
N THR A 174 -18.59 13.17 -6.09
CA THR A 174 -19.48 12.04 -5.80
C THR A 174 -19.81 11.90 -4.31
N TYR A 175 -19.38 12.85 -3.48
CA TYR A 175 -19.56 12.78 -2.04
C TYR A 175 -21.06 12.77 -1.69
N ASN A 176 -21.48 11.76 -0.94
CA ASN A 176 -22.82 11.69 -0.39
C ASN A 176 -22.72 11.35 1.11
N PRO A 177 -23.14 12.25 2.01
CA PRO A 177 -23.02 12.05 3.46
C PRO A 177 -23.89 10.89 3.99
N GLN A 178 -24.80 10.36 3.17
CA GLN A 178 -25.65 9.21 3.49
C GLN A 178 -25.06 7.87 3.00
N VAL A 179 -23.80 7.85 2.53
CA VAL A 179 -23.12 6.67 2.00
C VAL A 179 -21.79 6.47 2.73
N GLY A 180 -21.78 5.52 3.68
CA GLY A 180 -20.57 5.10 4.40
C GLY A 180 -20.65 5.41 5.89
N ASP A 181 -21.43 4.62 6.63
CA ASP A 181 -21.84 4.90 8.01
C ASP A 181 -20.77 4.54 9.07
N GLY A 182 -19.50 4.44 8.64
CA GLY A 182 -18.37 4.03 9.49
C GLY A 182 -17.79 5.19 10.29
N GLN A 183 -17.58 4.99 11.60
CA GLN A 183 -16.78 5.91 12.42
C GLN A 183 -15.33 5.99 11.88
N PRO A 184 -14.71 7.18 11.86
CA PRO A 184 -13.29 7.27 11.52
C PRO A 184 -12.44 6.39 12.41
N GLN A 185 -11.45 5.71 11.81
CA GLN A 185 -10.39 5.02 12.54
C GLN A 185 -9.06 5.78 12.36
N PRO A 186 -8.75 6.76 13.23
CA PRO A 186 -7.52 7.54 13.17
C PRO A 186 -6.24 6.70 13.16
N SER A 187 -6.30 5.49 13.75
CA SER A 187 -5.18 4.53 13.81
C SER A 187 -4.65 4.11 12.44
N TYR A 188 -5.45 4.17 11.37
CA TYR A 188 -5.02 3.82 10.01
C TYR A 188 -4.02 4.80 9.41
N TRP A 189 -3.93 6.00 9.98
CA TRP A 189 -3.12 7.09 9.47
C TRP A 189 -1.79 7.27 10.23
N GLY A 190 -1.54 6.45 11.25
CA GLY A 190 -0.35 6.53 12.09
C GLY A 190 -0.15 7.93 12.70
N HIS A 191 1.11 8.29 12.97
CA HIS A 191 1.47 9.65 13.40
C HIS A 191 1.59 10.65 12.23
N HIS A 192 1.15 10.30 11.01
CA HIS A 192 1.39 11.13 9.82
C HIS A 192 0.36 12.23 9.58
N LEU A 193 -0.75 12.23 10.33
CA LEU A 193 -1.71 13.35 10.36
C LEU A 193 -1.33 14.45 11.37
N SER A 194 -0.23 14.31 12.11
CA SER A 194 0.13 15.23 13.21
C SER A 194 1.26 16.22 12.90
N ARG A 195 1.63 16.43 11.63
CA ARG A 195 2.65 17.44 11.30
C ARG A 195 2.28 18.27 10.07
N ALA A 196 1.48 19.30 10.30
CA ALA A 196 1.55 20.54 9.54
C ALA A 196 2.72 21.40 10.06
N HIS A 197 3.26 22.27 9.22
CA HIS A 197 4.50 23.06 9.43
C HIS A 197 4.43 24.10 10.56
N ASP A 198 3.33 24.12 11.29
CA ASP A 198 2.84 25.16 12.19
C ASP A 198 2.18 24.60 13.48
N GLY A 199 2.29 23.28 13.72
CA GLY A 199 1.89 22.68 15.01
C GLY A 199 0.38 22.60 15.25
N GLN A 200 -0.45 22.85 14.23
CA GLN A 200 -1.87 22.52 14.28
C GLN A 200 -2.08 21.04 13.89
N ILE A 201 -2.75 20.30 14.78
CA ILE A 201 -3.23 18.95 14.49
C ILE A 201 -4.43 19.11 13.56
N LEU A 202 -4.37 18.54 12.35
CA LEU A 202 -5.55 18.32 11.52
C LEU A 202 -6.44 17.29 12.23
N ARG A 203 -7.29 17.80 13.13
CA ARG A 203 -8.31 17.04 13.82
C ARG A 203 -9.43 16.78 12.82
N LEU A 204 -9.46 15.58 12.23
CA LEU A 204 -10.57 15.13 11.38
C LEU A 204 -11.91 15.11 12.14
N ASP A 205 -11.87 15.04 13.47
CA ASP A 205 -12.97 15.25 14.42
C ASP A 205 -13.42 16.73 14.52
N THR A 206 -12.67 17.67 13.95
CA THR A 206 -13.00 19.10 13.85
C THR A 206 -13.28 19.58 12.43
N LEU A 207 -13.33 18.67 11.44
CA LEU A 207 -14.00 18.95 10.17
C LEU A 207 -15.50 19.06 10.49
N ASN A 208 -15.85 20.24 10.96
CA ASN A 208 -17.12 20.64 11.51
C ASN A 208 -18.22 20.36 10.48
N SER A 209 -19.44 20.06 10.93
CA SER A 209 -20.63 19.96 10.09
C SER A 209 -20.80 21.19 9.18
N ASP A 210 -20.20 22.31 9.57
CA ASP A 210 -20.24 23.60 8.91
C ASP A 210 -19.39 23.69 7.63
N ILE A 211 -18.32 22.88 7.49
CA ILE A 211 -17.52 22.84 6.24
C ILE A 211 -18.34 22.25 5.09
N TRP A 212 -19.28 21.35 5.41
CA TRP A 212 -20.22 20.81 4.43
C TRP A 212 -21.34 21.79 4.10
N ALA A 213 -21.69 22.71 5.00
CA ALA A 213 -22.66 23.78 4.73
C ALA A 213 -22.09 24.89 3.82
N GLU A 214 -20.77 25.16 3.87
CA GLU A 214 -20.12 26.11 2.95
C GLU A 214 -20.00 25.55 1.51
N LEU A 215 -19.80 24.24 1.35
CA LEU A 215 -19.71 23.59 0.03
C LEU A 215 -21.04 23.55 -0.75
N GLU A 216 -22.18 23.77 -0.09
CA GLU A 216 -23.50 23.85 -0.74
C GLU A 216 -23.81 25.22 -1.37
N THR A 217 -22.98 26.25 -1.18
CA THR A 217 -23.40 27.64 -1.50
C THR A 217 -22.82 28.30 -2.75
N ASP A 218 -21.82 27.77 -3.45
CA ASP A 218 -21.21 28.50 -4.58
C ASP A 218 -20.90 27.66 -5.83
N TYR A 219 -21.90 26.93 -6.35
CA TYR A 219 -21.90 26.49 -7.74
C TYR A 219 -23.22 26.81 -8.43
N SER A 220 -23.42 28.11 -8.69
CA SER A 220 -24.32 28.58 -9.74
C SER A 220 -23.55 29.40 -10.77
N HIS A 221 -23.23 28.76 -11.90
CA HIS A 221 -22.97 29.40 -13.18
C HIS A 221 -23.67 28.61 -14.28
#